data_AF-A0A1M3QFP3-F1
#
_entry.id   AF-A0A1M3QFP3-F1
#
_cell.length_a   1.000
_cell.length_b   1.000
_cell.length_c   1.000
_cell.angle_alpha   90.00
_cell.angle_beta   90.00
_cell.angle_gamma   90.00
#
_symmetry.space_group_name_H-M   'P 1'
#
loop_
_entity.id
_entity.type
_entity.pdbx_description
1 polymer ?
#
loop_
_entity_poly.entity_id
_entity_poly.type
_entity_poly.pdbx_seq_one_letter_code
_entity_poly.pdbx_strand_id
1 'polypeptide(L)'
;MSKIVFEEFFNKSEGKPFIYNGKEIKMSDKVSLPASKASLRVEFISTNSHWKQGIVLQTKGDFEINEQKLSNKIVLWEHTAPTQVDIVVKSKDKTLFIYNVWDTGDGTMHYGHNGGALFIEQVNKTTIYHCNDGYADDDFDDLIFKVEYQ
;
A
#
# COMPACT_ATOMS: atom_id res chain seq x y z
N MET A 1 -7.49 9.63 23.79
CA MET A 1 -7.84 8.56 22.85
C MET A 1 -7.05 7.32 23.25
N SER A 2 -7.61 6.13 23.12
CA SER A 2 -6.87 4.88 23.34
C SER A 2 -5.84 4.72 22.24
N LYS A 3 -4.59 4.41 22.59
CA LYS A 3 -3.55 4.07 21.62
C LYS A 3 -3.89 2.72 20.99
N ILE A 4 -4.04 2.67 19.67
CA ILE A 4 -4.23 1.42 18.93
C ILE A 4 -2.90 1.04 18.30
N VAL A 5 -2.43 -0.18 18.55
CA VAL A 5 -1.15 -0.70 18.05
C VAL A 5 -1.45 -1.95 17.24
N PHE A 6 -1.63 -1.80 15.93
CA PHE A 6 -2.01 -2.90 15.05
C PHE A 6 -0.99 -4.04 14.98
N GLU A 7 0.29 -3.77 15.22
CA GLU A 7 1.34 -4.78 15.33
C GLU A 7 1.00 -5.86 16.38
N GLU A 8 0.39 -5.49 17.51
CA GLU A 8 -0.02 -6.48 18.52
C GLU A 8 -1.11 -7.43 18.00
N PHE A 9 -2.01 -6.92 17.16
CA PHE A 9 -3.06 -7.72 16.54
C PHE A 9 -2.47 -8.65 15.49
N PHE A 10 -1.55 -8.15 14.66
CA PHE A 10 -0.83 -8.98 13.70
C PHE A 10 0.04 -10.04 14.39
N ASN A 11 0.70 -9.72 15.50
CA ASN A 11 1.45 -10.72 16.28
C ASN A 11 0.53 -11.82 16.82
N LYS A 12 -0.65 -11.47 17.34
CA LYS A 12 -1.66 -12.44 17.80
C LYS A 12 -2.25 -13.28 16.65
N SER A 13 -2.35 -12.71 15.45
CA SER A 13 -2.88 -13.40 14.27
C SER A 13 -1.80 -14.09 13.42
N GLU A 14 -0.53 -14.05 13.84
CA GLU A 14 0.63 -14.55 13.07
C GLU A 14 0.75 -13.88 11.69
N GLY A 15 0.51 -12.57 11.64
CA GLY A 15 0.55 -11.75 10.43
C GLY A 15 -0.69 -11.88 9.54
N LYS A 16 -1.70 -12.67 9.94
CA LYS A 16 -2.93 -12.84 9.16
C LYS A 16 -3.85 -11.62 9.31
N PRO A 17 -4.66 -11.30 8.29
CA PRO A 17 -5.71 -10.29 8.42
C PRO A 17 -6.67 -10.60 9.58
N PHE A 18 -7.25 -9.55 10.15
CA PHE A 18 -8.24 -9.65 11.23
C PHE A 18 -9.34 -8.60 11.08
N ILE A 19 -10.47 -8.81 11.74
CA ILE A 19 -11.57 -7.83 11.73
C ILE A 19 -11.43 -6.85 12.89
N TYR A 20 -11.48 -5.56 12.58
CA TYR A 20 -11.50 -4.47 13.56
C TYR A 20 -12.50 -3.41 13.10
N ASN A 21 -13.43 -3.00 13.97
CA ASN A 21 -14.50 -2.05 13.67
C ASN A 21 -15.26 -2.35 12.35
N GLY A 22 -15.50 -3.64 12.08
CA GLY A 22 -16.23 -4.09 10.89
C GLY A 22 -15.41 -4.09 9.58
N LYS A 23 -14.12 -3.73 9.63
CA LYS A 23 -13.20 -3.72 8.49
C LYS A 23 -12.20 -4.85 8.60
N GLU A 24 -11.82 -5.44 7.46
CA GLU A 24 -10.70 -6.38 7.40
C GLU A 24 -9.38 -5.61 7.32
N ILE A 25 -8.60 -5.68 8.38
CA ILE A 25 -7.31 -4.99 8.51
C ILE A 25 -6.18 -5.91 8.06
N LYS A 26 -5.27 -5.36 7.27
CA LYS A 26 -4.16 -6.07 6.61
C LYS A 26 -2.85 -5.32 6.81
N MET A 27 -1.76 -6.07 6.78
CA MET A 27 -0.42 -5.48 6.72
C MET A 27 -0.06 -5.16 5.25
N SER A 28 -0.40 -6.07 4.34
CA SER A 28 -0.24 -5.91 2.89
C SER A 28 -1.41 -6.54 2.15
N ASP A 29 -1.62 -6.08 0.93
CA ASP A 29 -2.53 -6.69 -0.02
C ASP A 29 -1.78 -7.58 -1.01
N LYS A 30 -2.36 -8.76 -1.31
CA LYS A 30 -1.86 -9.70 -2.30
C LYS A 30 -2.88 -9.81 -3.42
N VAL A 31 -2.67 -9.03 -4.47
CA VAL A 31 -3.55 -8.94 -5.63
C VAL A 31 -3.24 -10.05 -6.63
N SER A 32 -4.29 -10.75 -7.08
CA SER A 32 -4.20 -11.66 -8.23
C SER A 32 -4.43 -10.87 -9.52
N LEU A 33 -3.41 -10.77 -10.36
CA LEU A 33 -3.47 -10.08 -11.64
C LEU A 33 -4.26 -10.91 -12.68
N PRO A 34 -5.05 -10.26 -13.55
CA PRO A 34 -5.83 -10.96 -14.57
C PRO A 34 -4.95 -11.64 -15.64
N ALA A 35 -3.74 -11.13 -15.86
CA ALA A 35 -2.77 -11.65 -16.81
C ALA A 35 -1.33 -11.42 -16.31
N SER A 36 -0.36 -12.11 -16.92
CA SER A 36 1.07 -11.91 -16.63
C SER A 36 1.58 -10.52 -17.01
N LYS A 37 0.82 -9.76 -17.80
CA LYS A 37 1.03 -8.34 -18.06
C LYS A 37 -0.29 -7.62 -17.78
N ALA A 38 -0.27 -6.63 -16.89
CA ALA A 38 -1.43 -5.81 -16.56
C ALA A 38 -1.04 -4.34 -16.48
N SER A 39 -1.94 -3.45 -16.91
CA SER A 39 -1.77 -2.01 -16.78
C SER A 39 -2.61 -1.51 -15.63
N LEU A 40 -2.00 -0.71 -14.76
CA LEU A 40 -2.60 -0.14 -13.56
C LEU A 40 -2.36 1.36 -13.54
N ARG A 41 -3.31 2.11 -12.99
CA ARG A 41 -3.11 3.49 -12.55
C ARG A 41 -3.13 3.53 -11.03
N VAL A 42 -2.09 4.11 -10.45
CA VAL A 42 -2.06 4.49 -9.03
C VAL A 42 -2.32 5.98 -8.93
N GLU A 43 -3.21 6.38 -8.01
CA GLU A 43 -3.50 7.79 -7.74
C GLU A 43 -3.45 8.05 -6.23
N PHE A 44 -2.62 9.01 -5.82
CA PHE A 44 -2.62 9.56 -4.47
C PHE A 44 -3.84 10.46 -4.28
N ILE A 45 -4.65 10.20 -3.26
CA ILE A 45 -5.90 10.93 -3.00
C ILE A 45 -5.70 11.95 -1.89
N SER A 46 -5.12 11.53 -0.77
CA SER A 46 -4.80 12.41 0.35
C SER A 46 -3.73 11.81 1.26
N THR A 47 -3.07 12.68 2.01
CA THR A 47 -2.09 12.34 3.04
C THR A 47 -2.38 13.22 4.25
N ASN A 48 -2.50 12.62 5.43
CA ASN A 48 -2.72 13.33 6.70
C ASN A 48 -1.70 12.89 7.76
N SER A 49 -0.42 12.80 7.38
CA SER A 49 0.66 12.41 8.28
C SER A 49 1.77 13.45 8.33
N HIS A 50 2.46 13.52 9.46
CA HIS A 50 3.70 14.28 9.62
C HIS A 50 4.90 13.60 8.95
N TRP A 51 4.79 12.31 8.65
CA TRP A 51 5.84 11.51 8.03
C TRP A 51 5.62 11.42 6.52
N LYS A 52 6.71 11.22 5.79
CA LYS A 52 6.63 11.00 4.35
C LYS A 52 5.95 9.66 4.11
N GLN A 53 4.92 9.64 3.29
CA GLN A 53 4.18 8.44 2.95
C GLN A 53 4.56 7.91 1.57
N GLY A 54 4.45 6.60 1.39
CA GLY A 54 4.72 5.95 0.12
C GLY A 54 3.99 4.63 -0.04
N ILE A 55 4.01 4.12 -1.27
CA ILE A 55 3.39 2.86 -1.67
C ILE A 55 4.50 1.97 -2.21
N VAL A 56 4.60 0.75 -1.69
CA VAL A 56 5.43 -0.28 -2.30
C VAL A 56 4.57 -1.13 -3.22
N LEU A 57 5.09 -1.37 -4.43
CA LEU A 57 4.59 -2.36 -5.36
C LEU A 57 5.67 -3.42 -5.57
N GLN A 58 5.33 -4.69 -5.37
CA GLN A 58 6.28 -5.80 -5.52
C GLN A 58 5.65 -6.96 -6.28
N THR A 59 6.37 -7.49 -7.27
CA THR A 59 5.92 -8.66 -8.04
C THR A 59 7.08 -9.58 -8.36
N LYS A 60 6.81 -10.82 -8.77
CA LYS A 60 7.83 -11.69 -9.37
C LYS A 60 8.00 -11.34 -10.85
N GLY A 61 8.79 -10.32 -11.15
CA GLY A 61 9.04 -9.89 -12.52
C GLY A 61 9.62 -8.48 -12.58
N ASP A 62 9.02 -7.60 -13.37
CA ASP A 62 9.45 -6.22 -13.53
C ASP A 62 8.27 -5.26 -13.72
N PHE A 63 8.53 -3.98 -13.49
CA PHE A 63 7.60 -2.89 -13.78
C PHE A 63 8.10 -2.06 -14.95
N GLU A 64 7.18 -1.40 -15.63
CA GLU A 64 7.50 -0.39 -16.63
C GLU A 64 6.67 0.87 -16.32
N ILE A 65 7.37 1.99 -16.12
CA ILE A 65 6.83 3.31 -15.81
C ILE A 65 7.57 4.31 -16.70
N ASN A 66 6.86 5.16 -17.44
CA ASN A 66 7.46 6.13 -18.36
C ASN A 66 8.52 5.50 -19.28
N GLU A 67 8.20 4.34 -19.88
CA GLU A 67 9.09 3.55 -20.76
C GLU A 67 10.37 3.01 -20.09
N GLN A 68 10.54 3.24 -18.79
CA GLN A 68 11.67 2.74 -18.02
C GLN A 68 11.33 1.40 -17.38
N LYS A 69 12.22 0.42 -17.59
CA LYS A 69 12.14 -0.86 -16.92
C LYS A 69 12.70 -0.75 -15.50
N LEU A 70 11.88 -1.05 -14.51
CA LEU A 70 12.23 -1.06 -13.10
C LEU A 70 12.29 -2.50 -12.58
N SER A 71 12.96 -2.69 -11.44
CA SER A 71 13.17 -4.01 -10.84
C SER A 71 11.86 -4.62 -10.32
N ASN A 72 11.96 -5.73 -9.58
CA ASN A 72 10.81 -6.48 -9.06
C ASN A 72 10.10 -5.79 -7.87
N LYS A 73 10.61 -4.65 -7.40
CA LYS A 73 10.07 -3.87 -6.29
C LYS A 73 10.32 -2.39 -6.54
N ILE A 74 9.27 -1.59 -6.48
CA ILE A 74 9.34 -0.13 -6.62
C ILE A 74 8.64 0.54 -5.44
N VAL A 75 9.01 1.80 -5.18
CA VAL A 75 8.39 2.64 -4.17
C VAL A 75 7.93 3.92 -4.85
N LEU A 76 6.66 4.27 -4.68
CA LEU A 76 6.10 5.55 -5.08
C LEU A 76 5.94 6.38 -3.82
N TRP A 77 6.83 7.36 -3.63
CA TRP A 77 6.75 8.29 -2.52
C TRP A 77 5.85 9.45 -2.88
N GLU A 78 4.81 9.70 -2.09
CA GLU A 78 3.79 10.71 -2.39
C GLU A 78 4.40 12.10 -2.66
N HIS A 79 5.35 12.53 -1.82
CA HIS A 79 6.02 13.83 -1.96
C HIS A 79 6.94 14.01 -3.18
N THR A 80 7.22 12.96 -3.97
CA THR A 80 8.09 13.05 -5.16
C THR A 80 7.52 12.40 -6.42
N ALA A 81 6.60 11.45 -6.28
CA ALA A 81 5.90 10.86 -7.39
C ALA A 81 4.85 11.85 -7.92
N PRO A 82 4.51 11.80 -9.22
CA PRO A 82 3.32 12.45 -9.72
C PRO A 82 2.07 11.93 -8.99
N THR A 83 1.05 12.78 -8.85
CA THR A 83 -0.24 12.41 -8.22
C THR A 83 -0.86 11.16 -8.85
N GLN A 84 -0.70 11.00 -10.16
CA GLN A 84 -1.13 9.81 -10.91
C GLN A 84 0.06 9.16 -11.61
N VAL A 85 0.20 7.84 -11.46
CA VAL A 85 1.27 7.05 -12.07
C VAL A 85 0.68 5.86 -12.81
N ASP A 86 0.90 5.82 -14.12
CA ASP A 86 0.55 4.68 -14.96
C ASP A 86 1.69 3.66 -14.95
N ILE A 87 1.35 2.40 -14.67
CA ILE A 87 2.30 1.33 -14.39
C ILE A 87 1.90 0.10 -15.19
N VAL A 88 2.85 -0.44 -15.94
CA VAL A 88 2.72 -1.77 -16.52
C VAL A 88 3.42 -2.76 -15.62
N VAL A 89 2.66 -3.70 -15.05
CA VAL A 89 3.15 -4.79 -14.20
C VAL A 89 3.38 -6.02 -15.07
N LYS A 90 4.60 -6.56 -15.09
CA LYS A 90 4.93 -7.84 -15.73
C LYS A 90 5.26 -8.86 -14.65
N SER A 91 4.31 -9.76 -14.38
CA SER A 91 4.37 -10.75 -13.32
C SER A 91 4.45 -12.18 -13.86
N LYS A 92 5.42 -12.95 -13.40
CA LYS A 92 5.62 -14.36 -13.76
C LYS A 92 4.60 -15.30 -13.11
N ASP A 93 4.03 -14.92 -11.96
CA ASP A 93 3.09 -15.72 -11.17
C ASP A 93 1.73 -15.03 -10.99
N LYS A 94 1.48 -13.95 -11.73
CA LYS A 94 0.26 -13.13 -11.66
C LYS A 94 -0.04 -12.62 -10.25
N THR A 95 0.99 -12.37 -9.45
CA THR A 95 0.84 -11.81 -8.09
C THR A 95 1.44 -10.41 -8.02
N LEU A 96 0.72 -9.47 -7.44
CA LEU A 96 1.21 -8.15 -7.05
C LEU A 96 0.98 -7.93 -5.55
N PHE A 97 2.03 -7.59 -4.83
CA PHE A 97 1.95 -7.14 -3.44
C PHE A 97 1.92 -5.62 -3.39
N ILE A 98 1.01 -5.08 -2.59
CA ILE A 98 0.80 -3.65 -2.39
C ILE A 98 0.75 -3.37 -0.88
N TYR A 99 1.50 -2.38 -0.42
CA TYR A 99 1.46 -1.94 0.98
C TYR A 99 1.98 -0.51 1.15
N ASN A 100 1.53 0.19 2.19
CA ASN A 100 2.04 1.52 2.53
C ASN A 100 3.37 1.44 3.29
N VAL A 101 4.19 2.47 3.13
CA VAL A 101 5.45 2.66 3.85
C VAL A 101 5.56 4.11 4.28
N TRP A 102 6.39 4.37 5.27
CA TRP A 102 6.67 5.73 5.73
C TRP A 102 8.14 5.97 6.04
N ASP A 103 8.55 7.23 6.05
CA ASP A 103 9.88 7.70 6.50
C ASP A 103 9.67 8.83 7.51
N THR A 104 10.26 8.66 8.70
CA THR A 104 10.11 9.57 9.84
C THR A 104 10.96 10.84 9.73
N GLY A 105 11.68 11.00 8.62
CA GLY A 105 12.64 12.08 8.37
C GLY A 105 14.09 11.64 8.55
N ASP A 106 14.33 10.37 8.87
CA ASP A 106 15.65 9.78 9.06
C ASP A 106 16.20 9.08 7.81
N GLY A 107 15.38 8.98 6.75
CA GLY A 107 15.73 8.29 5.50
C GLY A 107 15.50 6.77 5.58
N THR A 108 14.93 6.27 6.67
CA THR A 108 14.59 4.85 6.84
C THR A 108 13.17 4.60 6.34
N MET A 109 13.01 3.59 5.49
CA MET A 109 11.69 3.12 5.08
C MET A 109 11.13 2.13 6.10
N HIS A 110 10.01 2.50 6.70
CA HIS A 110 9.26 1.72 7.68
C HIS A 110 8.01 1.09 7.09
N TYR A 111 7.56 -0.01 7.70
CA TYR A 111 6.41 -0.79 7.26
C TYR A 111 5.91 -1.73 8.36
N GLY A 112 4.59 -1.85 8.52
CA GLY A 112 3.94 -2.99 9.20
C GLY A 112 4.28 -3.16 10.68
N HIS A 113 4.71 -2.09 11.36
CA HIS A 113 5.01 -2.06 12.79
C HIS A 113 4.25 -0.92 13.48
N ASN A 114 4.11 -1.01 14.80
CA ASN A 114 3.26 -0.15 15.63
C ASN A 114 1.82 -0.05 15.10
N GLY A 115 1.35 1.10 14.62
CA GLY A 115 0.03 1.23 13.97
C GLY A 115 0.03 0.92 12.46
N GLY A 116 1.14 0.49 11.88
CA GLY A 116 1.23 0.27 10.43
C GLY A 116 0.22 -0.78 9.96
N ALA A 117 -0.79 -0.35 9.21
CA ALA A 117 -1.87 -1.19 8.72
C ALA A 117 -2.60 -0.56 7.53
N LEU A 118 -3.43 -1.35 6.85
CA LEU A 118 -4.36 -0.86 5.83
C LEU A 118 -5.69 -1.60 5.90
N PHE A 119 -6.74 -0.95 5.43
CA PHE A 119 -7.96 -1.64 4.97
C PHE A 119 -8.25 -1.24 3.53
N ILE A 120 -9.06 -2.06 2.88
CA ILE A 120 -9.35 -1.92 1.45
C ILE A 120 -10.85 -1.74 1.25
N GLU A 121 -11.21 -0.74 0.48
CA GLU A 121 -12.56 -0.49 0.01
C GLU A 121 -12.63 -0.73 -1.50
N GLN A 122 -13.62 -1.51 -1.95
CA GLN A 122 -13.84 -1.75 -3.38
C GLN A 122 -15.06 -0.95 -3.85
N VAL A 123 -14.84 -0.03 -4.79
CA VAL A 123 -15.89 0.77 -5.41
C VAL A 123 -15.86 0.53 -6.92
N ASN A 124 -16.82 -0.26 -7.43
CA ASN A 124 -16.82 -0.71 -8.82
C ASN A 124 -15.48 -1.39 -9.21
N LYS A 125 -14.75 -0.82 -10.18
CA LYS A 125 -13.44 -1.30 -10.66
C LYS A 125 -12.26 -0.62 -9.96
N THR A 126 -12.52 0.25 -8.99
CA THR A 126 -11.52 1.01 -8.25
C THR A 126 -11.32 0.37 -6.88
N THR A 127 -10.06 0.08 -6.57
CA THR A 127 -9.65 -0.38 -5.24
C THR A 127 -9.05 0.81 -4.50
N ILE A 128 -9.62 1.18 -3.36
CA ILE A 128 -9.18 2.28 -2.51
C ILE A 128 -8.50 1.69 -1.28
N TYR A 129 -7.29 2.16 -1.01
CA TYR A 129 -6.46 1.77 0.12
C TYR A 129 -6.49 2.91 1.13
N HIS A 130 -6.92 2.59 2.35
CA HIS A 130 -6.91 3.49 3.50
C HIS A 130 -5.85 2.97 4.46
N CYS A 131 -4.81 3.77 4.67
CA CYS A 131 -3.58 3.34 5.32
C CYS A 131 -3.34 4.10 6.62
N ASN A 132 -2.77 3.38 7.57
CA ASN A 132 -2.24 3.89 8.82
C ASN A 132 -0.72 3.69 8.82
N ASP A 133 0.02 4.67 9.30
CA ASP A 133 1.46 4.61 9.46
C ASP A 133 1.83 4.11 10.86
N GLY A 134 3.08 4.33 11.27
CA GLY A 134 3.59 3.88 12.56
C GLY A 134 3.09 4.69 13.77
N TYR A 135 2.20 5.67 13.67
CA TYR A 135 1.54 6.24 14.85
C TYR A 135 0.56 5.23 15.46
N ALA A 136 0.19 5.43 16.73
CA ALA A 136 -0.62 4.46 17.48
C ALA A 136 -2.09 4.89 17.56
N ASP A 137 -2.76 4.84 16.42
CA ASP A 137 -4.13 5.28 16.14
C ASP A 137 -4.80 4.34 15.12
N ASP A 138 -6.01 4.70 14.72
CA ASP A 138 -6.89 3.88 13.88
C ASP A 138 -7.79 4.72 12.95
N ASP A 139 -7.36 5.93 12.58
CA ASP A 139 -8.10 6.80 11.67
C ASP A 139 -7.96 6.37 10.20
N PHE A 140 -6.83 5.73 9.84
CA PHE A 140 -6.49 5.29 8.49
C PHE A 140 -6.55 6.41 7.44
N ASP A 141 -6.22 7.64 7.83
CA ASP A 141 -6.18 8.78 6.92
C ASP A 141 -4.75 9.27 6.60
N ASP A 142 -3.73 8.62 7.17
CA ASP A 142 -2.31 8.93 6.94
C ASP A 142 -1.95 8.92 5.46
N LEU A 143 -2.44 7.91 4.73
CA LEU A 143 -2.34 7.82 3.28
C LEU A 143 -3.59 7.16 2.70
N ILE A 144 -4.24 7.87 1.77
CA ILE A 144 -5.32 7.32 0.95
C ILE A 144 -4.87 7.35 -0.51
N PHE A 145 -4.91 6.20 -1.15
CA PHE A 145 -4.63 6.07 -2.58
C PHE A 145 -5.58 5.08 -3.22
N LYS A 146 -5.70 5.13 -4.55
CA LYS A 146 -6.48 4.15 -5.31
C LYS A 146 -5.68 3.49 -6.41
N VAL A 147 -6.12 2.30 -6.78
CA VAL A 147 -5.60 1.50 -7.89
C VAL A 147 -6.72 1.11 -8.82
N GLU A 148 -6.53 1.34 -10.12
CA GLU A 148 -7.48 1.02 -11.17
C GLU A 148 -6.79 0.26 -12.31
N TYR A 149 -7.43 -0.80 -12.81
CA TYR A 149 -7.00 -1.45 -14.04
C TYR A 149 -7.30 -0.57 -15.25
N GLN A 150 -6.35 -0.46 -16.18
CA GLN A 150 -6.50 0.22 -17.47
C GLN A 150 -6.90 -0.75 -18.58
#